data_AF-A0A934VBF7-F1
#
_entry.id   AF-A0A934VBF7-F1
#
_cell.length_a   1.000
_cell.length_b   1.000
_cell.length_c   1.000
_cell.angle_alpha   90.00
_cell.angle_beta   90.00
_cell.angle_gamma   90.00
#
_symmetry.space_group_name_H-M   'P 1'
#
loop_
_entity.id
_entity.type
_entity.pdbx_description
1 polymer ?
#
loop_
_entity_poly.entity_id
_entity_poly.type
_entity_poly.pdbx_seq_one_letter_code
_entity_poly.pdbx_strand_id
1 'polypeptide(L)' 'MAAKPIICEVGPGIHWWCSCGRTSHPPFCDGSHKGTGRQPVKFNLAEKTTVRWCRCELTGDSPDCGGPHPCLPPQCD' A
#
# COMPACT_ATOMS: atom_id res chain seq x y z
N MET A 1 6.97 -7.96 -14.49
CA MET A 1 7.40 -8.83 -13.37
C MET A 1 6.51 -8.52 -12.17
N ALA A 2 5.66 -9.46 -11.76
CA ALA A 2 4.68 -9.24 -10.70
C ALA A 2 5.38 -8.88 -9.39
N ALA A 3 5.22 -7.62 -8.96
CA ALA A 3 5.68 -7.19 -7.66
C ALA A 3 4.87 -7.96 -6.60
N LYS A 4 5.51 -8.91 -5.91
CA LYS A 4 4.88 -9.68 -4.83
C LYS A 4 4.26 -8.70 -3.82
N PRO A 5 3.02 -8.93 -3.37
CA PRO A 5 2.36 -8.09 -2.38
C PRO A 5 3.15 -8.10 -1.08
N ILE A 6 3.15 -6.96 -0.39
CA ILE A 6 3.76 -6.84 0.93
C ILE A 6 2.69 -7.20 1.96
N ILE A 7 3.01 -8.14 2.85
CA ILE A 7 2.14 -8.54 3.95
C ILE A 7 2.86 -8.14 5.24
N CYS A 8 2.25 -7.27 6.04
CA CYS A 8 2.80 -6.86 7.32
C CYS A 8 1.69 -6.66 8.35
N GLU A 9 2.00 -6.99 9.59
CA GLU A 9 1.18 -6.66 10.75
C GLU A 9 1.33 -5.18 11.07
N VAL A 10 0.21 -4.49 11.24
CA VAL A 10 0.19 -3.08 11.63
C VAL A 10 -0.60 -2.94 12.90
N GLY A 11 -0.02 -2.23 13.87
CA GLY A 11 -0.71 -1.87 15.11
C GLY A 11 -1.82 -0.84 14.89
N PRO A 12 -2.71 -0.69 15.87
CA PRO A 12 -3.72 0.36 15.85
C PRO A 12 -3.08 1.75 15.78
N GLY A 13 -3.80 2.70 15.18
CA GLY A 13 -3.37 4.08 15.03
C GLY A 13 -3.33 4.56 13.59
N ILE A 14 -2.82 5.78 13.43
CA ILE A 14 -2.70 6.47 12.14
C ILE A 14 -1.38 6.09 11.49
N HIS A 15 -1.47 5.60 10.25
CA HIS A 15 -0.34 5.19 9.44
C HIS A 15 -0.42 5.85 8.06
N TRP A 16 0.72 5.92 7.38
CA TRP A 16 0.85 6.52 6.05
C TRP A 16 1.43 5.50 5.09
N TRP A 17 0.62 5.08 4.13
CA TRP A 17 1.04 4.13 3.10
C TRP A 17 1.74 4.85 1.96
N CYS A 18 2.82 4.24 1.46
CA CYS A 18 3.54 4.76 0.31
C CYS A 18 2.85 4.38 -0.99
N SER A 19 2.32 5.37 -1.68
CA SER A 19 1.70 5.30 -3.02
C SER A 19 2.57 5.89 -4.13
N CYS A 20 3.86 6.12 -3.86
CA CYS A 20 4.77 6.73 -4.82
C CYS A 20 5.86 5.78 -5.34
N GLY A 21 5.93 4.55 -4.80
CA GLY A 21 6.96 3.57 -5.11
C GLY A 21 8.41 3.95 -4.73
N ARG A 22 8.67 5.12 -4.14
CA ARG A 22 10.03 5.60 -3.81
C ARG A 22 10.49 5.37 -2.38
N THR A 23 9.64 4.78 -1.53
CA THR A 23 10.01 4.52 -0.13
C THR A 23 11.14 3.51 -0.03
N SER A 24 12.11 3.79 0.84
CA SER A 24 13.11 2.79 1.26
C SER A 24 12.61 1.91 2.41
N HIS A 25 11.44 2.24 2.98
CA HIS A 25 10.80 1.52 4.08
C HIS A 25 9.37 1.06 3.69
N PRO A 26 9.23 0.18 2.70
CA PRO A 26 7.93 -0.36 2.33
C PRO A 26 7.30 -1.12 3.51
N PRO A 27 5.97 -1.06 3.72
CA PRO A 27 4.95 -0.41 2.87
C PRO A 27 4.70 1.07 3.21
N PHE A 28 5.39 1.64 4.19
CA PHE A 28 5.08 2.95 4.74
C PHE A 28 5.78 4.09 3.99
N CYS A 29 5.20 5.29 4.11
CA CYS A 29 5.82 6.49 3.58
C CYS A 29 6.97 6.95 4.48
N ASP A 30 8.13 7.19 3.87
CA ASP A 30 9.35 7.70 4.48
C ASP A 30 9.64 9.18 4.09
N GLY A 31 8.74 9.81 3.35
CA GLY A 31 8.92 11.18 2.82
C GLY A 31 9.54 11.27 1.43
N SER A 32 9.96 10.15 0.83
CA SER A 32 10.54 10.10 -0.52
C SER A 32 9.57 10.48 -1.65
N HIS A 33 8.29 10.70 -1.32
CA HIS A 33 7.25 11.16 -2.26
C HIS A 33 7.41 12.64 -2.67
N LYS A 34 8.18 13.44 -1.93
CA LYS A 34 8.37 14.88 -2.24
C LYS A 34 8.93 15.05 -3.66
N GLY A 35 8.34 15.98 -4.42
CA GLY A 35 8.72 16.25 -5.81
C GLY A 35 8.14 15.28 -6.84
N THR A 36 7.39 14.24 -6.44
CA THR A 36 6.71 13.32 -7.38
C THR A 36 5.30 13.73 -7.77
N GLY A 37 4.71 14.68 -7.04
CA GLY A 37 3.28 15.00 -7.15
C GLY A 37 2.34 13.94 -6.56
N ARG A 38 2.86 12.78 -6.12
CA ARG A 38 2.09 11.73 -5.44
C ARG A 38 2.10 11.97 -3.92
N GLN A 39 0.95 11.77 -3.29
CA GLN A 39 0.77 11.93 -1.85
C GLN A 39 0.53 10.57 -1.19
N PRO A 40 1.13 10.30 -0.02
CA PRO A 40 0.90 9.07 0.71
C PRO A 40 -0.55 8.96 1.18
N VAL A 41 -1.04 7.74 1.33
CA VAL A 41 -2.42 7.49 1.74
C VAL A 41 -2.46 7.33 3.26
N LYS A 42 -3.20 8.22 3.92
CA LYS A 42 -3.47 8.12 5.35
C LYS A 42 -4.49 7.02 5.61
N PHE A 43 -4.21 6.13 6.54
CA PHE A 43 -5.18 5.16 7.03
C PHE A 43 -5.14 5.07 8.55
N ASN A 44 -6.27 4.77 9.16
CA ASN A 44 -6.42 4.60 10.60
C ASN A 44 -6.89 3.17 10.88
N LEU A 45 -6.14 2.44 11.69
CA LEU A 45 -6.52 1.10 12.12
C LEU A 45 -7.02 1.16 13.55
N ALA A 46 -8.22 0.61 13.79
CA ALA A 46 -8.78 0.52 15.14
C ALA A 46 -8.05 -0.54 15.99
N GLU A 47 -7.56 -1.59 15.35
CA GLU A 47 -6.93 -2.75 15.98
C GLU A 47 -5.72 -3.24 15.20
N LYS A 48 -4.88 -4.07 15.83
CA LYS A 48 -3.72 -4.66 15.18
C LYS A 48 -4.19 -5.69 14.17
N THR A 49 -3.91 -5.49 12.88
CA THR A 49 -4.32 -6.41 11.82
C THR A 49 -3.20 -6.63 10.81
N THR A 50 -3.24 -7.77 10.14
CA THR A 50 -2.33 -8.10 9.04
C THR A 50 -2.91 -7.53 7.76
N VAL A 51 -2.24 -6.52 7.21
CA VAL A 51 -2.66 -5.89 5.97
C VAL A 51 -1.78 -6.42 4.83
N ARG A 52 -2.43 -6.68 3.69
CA ARG A 52 -1.77 -6.97 2.43
C ARG A 52 -1.83 -5.72 1.57
N TRP A 53 -0.67 -5.12 1.30
CA TRP A 53 -0.55 -4.02 0.35
C TRP A 53 -0.11 -4.54 -0.99
N CYS A 54 -0.94 -4.25 -1.98
CA CYS A 54 -0.57 -4.48 -3.36
C CYS A 54 0.44 -3.41 -3.79
N ARG A 55 1.55 -3.82 -4.40
CA ARG A 55 2.53 -2.91 -5.00
C ARG A 55 2.24 -2.74 -6.50
N CYS A 56 0.95 -2.77 -6.89
CA CYS A 56 0.47 -2.82 -8.28
C CYS A 56 0.69 -1.52 -9.08
N GLU A 57 1.41 -0.52 -8.57
CA GLU A 57 1.80 0.68 -9.33
C GLU A 57 2.64 0.39 -10.60
N LEU A 58 2.83 -0.88 -10.98
CA LEU A 58 3.56 -1.36 -12.15
C LEU A 58 2.71 -2.18 -13.15
N THR A 59 1.42 -2.45 -12.87
CA THR A 59 0.58 -3.29 -13.74
C THR A 59 -0.78 -2.64 -13.91
N GLY A 60 -0.89 -1.72 -14.87
CA GLY A 60 -2.13 -1.02 -15.22
C GLY A 60 -3.17 -1.87 -15.97
N ASP A 61 -3.29 -3.16 -15.66
CA ASP A 61 -4.07 -4.12 -16.47
C ASP A 61 -5.03 -5.01 -15.67
N SER A 62 -5.24 -4.77 -14.37
CA SER A 62 -6.19 -5.57 -13.58
C SER A 62 -7.40 -4.73 -13.14
N PRO A 63 -8.64 -5.11 -13.49
CA PRO A 63 -9.87 -4.35 -13.21
C PRO A 63 -10.24 -4.27 -11.71
N ASP A 64 -9.46 -4.90 -10.84
CA ASP A 64 -9.63 -4.99 -9.38
C ASP A 64 -8.69 -4.06 -8.56
N CYS A 65 -7.63 -3.51 -9.15
CA CYS A 65 -6.70 -2.58 -8.48
C CYS A 65 -7.15 -1.11 -8.63
N GLY A 66 -8.36 -0.78 -8.15
CA GLY A 66 -9.01 0.53 -8.28
C GLY A 66 -8.82 1.53 -7.14
N GLY A 67 -7.80 1.37 -6.27
CA GLY A 67 -7.53 2.31 -5.19
C GLY A 67 -6.72 1.72 -4.04
N PRO A 68 -6.37 2.53 -3.01
CA PRO A 68 -5.64 2.06 -1.84
C PRO A 68 -6.58 1.29 -0.90
N HIS A 69 -6.93 0.07 -1.29
CA HIS A 69 -7.69 -0.84 -0.44
C HIS A 69 -6.77 -1.94 0.12
N PRO A 70 -7.00 -2.38 1.37
CA PRO A 70 -6.37 -3.60 1.88
C PRO A 70 -6.85 -4.79 1.03
N CYS A 71 -5.96 -5.49 0.31
CA CYS A 71 -6.32 -6.72 -0.44
C CYS A 71 -6.69 -7.80 0.59
N LEU A 72 -7.97 -7.85 0.95
CA LEU A 72 -8.57 -8.96 1.66
C LEU A 72 -8.62 -10.16 0.70
N PRO A 73 -8.30 -11.39 1.16
CA PRO A 73 -8.51 -12.59 0.33
C PRO A 73 -10.03 -12.72 0.13
N PRO A 74 -10.58 -12.71 -1.11
CA PRO A 74 -10.21 -13.58 -2.25
C PRO A 74 -10.06 -12.87 -3.63
N GLN A 75 -9.88 -11.56 -3.70
CA GLN A 75 -10.00 -10.78 -4.96
C GLN A 75 -8.65 -10.43 -5.62
N CYS A 76 -7.68 -11.33 -5.54
CA CYS A 76 -6.34 -11.13 -6.09
C CYS A 76 -5.94 -12.43 -6.83
N ASP A 77 -6.64 -12.75 -7.94
CA ASP A 77 -6.23 -13.73 -8.98
C ASP A 77 -5.64 -12.95 -10.17
#